data_AF-A0A851RIN5-F1
#
_entry.id   AF-A0A851RIN5-F1
#
_cell.length_a   1.000
_cell.length_b   1.000
_cell.length_c   1.000
_cell.angle_alpha   90.00
_cell.angle_beta   90.00
_cell.angle_gamma   90.00
#
_symmetry.space_group_name_H-M   'P 1'
#
loop_
_entity.id
_entity.type
_entity.pdbx_description
1 polymer ?
#
loop_
_entity_poly.entity_id
_entity_poly.type
_entity_poly.pdbx_seq_one_letter_code
_entity_poly.pdbx_strand_id
1 'polypeptide(L)'
;SSLPEKKMIFKGLTVNKEDMNKLMLTPLIRYPLPGGSALITFEEARVAQRIIEMKEHMVELSYGELEELDKCSVRVQAVPMDILLPSALEIRLTPSRRSILLSALPTLDIPRDTLLDKLEIFFSKTKNGGSEVDSSEFLEDSDQVVLTFAQDGVAEPLIEKGHTQVPIGKGEYEVKISPCMSGDISNLRVR
;
A
#
# COMPACT_ATOMS: atom_id res chain seq x y z
N SER A 1 -22.72 -1.78 -27.48
CA SER A 1 -23.34 -0.44 -27.36
C SER A 1 -22.83 0.18 -26.08
N SER A 2 -21.97 1.19 -26.24
CA SER A 2 -21.20 1.85 -25.18
C SER A 2 -22.03 2.92 -24.47
N LEU A 3 -22.10 2.85 -23.13
CA LEU A 3 -22.50 3.97 -22.27
C LEU A 3 -21.32 4.94 -22.11
N PRO A 4 -21.54 6.26 -22.09
CA PRO A 4 -20.46 7.21 -21.88
C PRO A 4 -20.14 7.36 -20.39
N GLU A 5 -18.93 6.96 -19.97
CA GLU A 5 -18.35 7.35 -18.69
C GLU A 5 -17.81 8.78 -18.79
N LYS A 6 -18.61 9.76 -18.37
CA LYS A 6 -18.13 11.12 -18.20
C LYS A 6 -17.44 11.25 -16.85
N LYS A 7 -16.10 11.26 -16.83
CA LYS A 7 -15.33 11.64 -15.63
C LYS A 7 -15.69 13.06 -15.22
N MET A 8 -16.39 13.20 -14.09
CA MET A 8 -16.58 14.50 -13.44
C MET A 8 -15.30 14.86 -12.69
N ILE A 9 -14.65 15.96 -13.11
CA ILE A 9 -13.54 16.56 -12.38
C ILE A 9 -14.11 17.73 -11.60
N PHE A 10 -14.18 17.59 -10.27
CA PHE A 10 -14.58 18.68 -9.40
C PHE A 10 -13.43 19.69 -9.32
N LYS A 11 -13.57 20.84 -9.97
CA LYS A 11 -12.65 21.98 -9.82
C LYS A 11 -13.02 22.77 -8.57
N GLY A 12 -12.87 22.13 -7.41
CA GLY A 12 -12.88 22.83 -6.13
C GLY A 12 -11.60 23.67 -6.05
N LEU A 13 -11.72 24.99 -6.11
CA LEU A 13 -10.65 25.91 -5.76
C LEU A 13 -10.36 25.78 -4.26
N THR A 14 -9.54 24.82 -3.88
CA THR A 14 -8.88 24.80 -2.58
C THR A 14 -7.57 25.54 -2.72
N VAL A 15 -7.54 26.81 -2.32
CA VAL A 15 -6.30 27.46 -1.92
C VAL A 15 -5.88 26.79 -0.62
N ASN A 16 -5.20 25.65 -0.70
CA ASN A 16 -4.47 25.09 0.41
C ASN A 16 -3.06 24.85 -0.05
N LYS A 17 -2.14 25.53 0.62
CA LYS A 17 -0.69 25.34 0.50
C LYS A 17 -0.41 23.85 0.42
N GLU A 18 0.34 23.48 -0.61
CA GLU A 18 0.71 22.10 -0.90
C GLU A 18 1.45 21.50 0.30
N ASP A 19 0.72 20.80 1.16
CA ASP A 19 1.30 19.80 2.05
C ASP A 19 1.67 18.60 1.17
N MET A 20 2.78 18.72 0.44
CA MET A 20 3.32 17.71 -0.48
C MET A 20 3.69 16.37 0.19
N ASN A 21 3.45 16.24 1.50
CA ASN A 21 3.79 15.05 2.29
C ASN A 21 2.56 14.20 2.70
N LYS A 22 1.38 14.45 2.13
CA LYS A 22 0.18 13.67 2.48
C LYS A 22 0.07 12.39 1.64
N LEU A 23 0.57 11.29 2.18
CA LEU A 23 0.27 9.94 1.67
C LEU A 23 -1.24 9.68 1.76
N MET A 24 -1.86 9.32 0.63
CA MET A 24 -3.25 8.91 0.58
C MET A 24 -3.33 7.40 0.79
N LEU A 25 -3.88 7.00 1.93
CA LEU A 25 -4.09 5.60 2.28
C LEU A 25 -5.58 5.28 2.23
N THR A 26 -5.95 4.18 1.57
CA THR A 26 -7.31 3.65 1.60
C THR A 26 -7.35 2.47 2.57
N PRO A 27 -7.96 2.62 3.76
CA PRO A 27 -8.03 1.52 4.71
C PRO A 27 -8.96 0.42 4.20
N LEU A 28 -8.47 -0.82 4.16
CA LEU A 28 -9.30 -2.00 3.91
C LEU A 28 -9.64 -2.67 5.25
N ILE A 29 -10.85 -2.44 5.74
CA ILE A 29 -11.29 -2.97 7.03
C ILE A 29 -12.03 -4.29 6.80
N ARG A 30 -11.56 -5.35 7.46
CA ARG A 30 -12.21 -6.66 7.47
C ARG A 30 -12.89 -6.87 8.82
N TYR A 31 -14.21 -6.87 8.83
CA TYR A 31 -14.99 -7.11 10.04
C TYR A 31 -15.67 -8.48 9.95
N PRO A 32 -15.35 -9.44 10.84
CA PRO A 32 -16.01 -10.74 10.85
C PRO A 32 -17.43 -10.61 11.40
N LEU A 33 -18.43 -10.84 10.54
CA LEU A 33 -19.83 -10.90 10.95
C LEU A 33 -20.19 -12.33 11.39
N PRO A 34 -20.92 -12.50 12.51
CA PRO A 34 -21.51 -13.79 12.85
C PRO A 34 -22.42 -14.30 11.73
N GLY A 35 -22.49 -15.63 11.57
CA GLY A 35 -23.42 -16.24 10.63
C GLY A 35 -24.87 -15.82 10.90
N GLY A 36 -25.63 -15.56 9.82
CA GLY A 36 -27.01 -15.06 9.93
C GLY A 36 -27.12 -13.56 10.22
N SER A 37 -26.01 -12.82 10.22
CA SER A 37 -25.99 -11.36 10.36
C SER A 37 -25.62 -10.68 9.04
N ALA A 38 -26.08 -9.44 8.86
CA ALA A 38 -25.71 -8.60 7.72
C ALA A 38 -25.40 -7.17 8.19
N LEU A 39 -24.47 -6.51 7.50
CA LEU A 39 -24.19 -5.09 7.71
C LEU A 39 -25.01 -4.28 6.69
N ILE A 40 -25.73 -3.29 7.19
CA ILE A 40 -26.53 -2.38 6.38
C ILE A 40 -26.05 -0.96 6.64
N THR A 41 -25.73 -0.23 5.57
CA THR A 41 -25.35 1.18 5.62
C THR A 41 -26.50 2.04 5.09
N PHE A 42 -26.76 3.17 5.73
CA PHE A 42 -27.76 4.13 5.30
C PHE A 42 -27.07 5.45 4.95
N GLU A 43 -27.55 6.12 3.91
CA GLU A 43 -27.07 7.45 3.53
C GLU A 43 -27.37 8.48 4.62
N GLU A 44 -28.58 8.42 5.19
CA GLU A 44 -29.02 9.30 6.27
C GLU A 44 -28.89 8.63 7.64
N ALA A 45 -28.06 9.19 8.53
CA ALA A 45 -27.88 8.70 9.89
C ALA A 45 -29.19 8.60 10.70
N ARG A 46 -30.15 9.51 10.44
CA ARG A 46 -31.47 9.50 11.10
C ARG A 46 -32.29 8.26 10.76
N VAL A 47 -32.10 7.68 9.58
CA VAL A 47 -32.79 6.44 9.17
C VAL A 47 -32.25 5.27 9.98
N ALA A 48 -30.92 5.12 10.04
CA ALA A 48 -30.27 4.08 10.83
C ALA A 48 -30.67 4.16 12.31
N GLN A 49 -30.68 5.38 12.87
CA GLN A 49 -31.05 5.59 14.26
C GLN A 49 -32.49 5.16 14.58
N ARG A 50 -33.46 5.53 13.73
CA ARG A 50 -34.86 5.07 13.90
C ARG A 50 -34.98 3.55 13.84
N ILE A 51 -34.25 2.91 12.93
CA ILE A 51 -34.27 1.44 12.77
C ILE A 51 -33.68 0.77 14.03
N ILE A 52 -32.58 1.31 14.57
CA ILE A 52 -31.98 0.82 15.81
C ILE A 52 -32.94 1.01 17.01
N GLU A 53 -33.61 2.16 17.11
CA GLU A 53 -34.58 2.46 18.17
C GLU A 53 -35.78 1.51 18.17
N MET A 54 -36.26 1.11 16.99
CA MET A 54 -37.34 0.12 16.82
C MET A 54 -36.94 -1.30 17.23
N LYS A 55 -35.64 -1.60 17.30
CA LYS A 55 -35.01 -2.88 17.66
C LYS A 55 -35.35 -4.06 16.76
N GLU A 56 -36.62 -4.45 16.67
CA GLU A 56 -37.07 -5.61 15.90
C GLU A 56 -37.82 -5.20 14.65
N HIS A 57 -37.53 -5.89 13.55
CA HIS A 57 -38.15 -5.65 12.25
C HIS A 57 -38.61 -6.97 11.66
N MET A 58 -39.79 -6.97 11.04
CA MET A 58 -40.27 -8.11 10.27
C MET A 58 -39.94 -7.87 8.80
N VAL A 59 -39.07 -8.71 8.24
CA VAL A 59 -38.67 -8.64 6.84
C VAL A 59 -39.36 -9.77 6.09
N GLU A 60 -40.12 -9.39 5.07
CA GLU A 60 -40.73 -10.34 4.15
C GLU A 60 -39.70 -10.76 3.09
N LEU A 61 -39.49 -12.07 2.93
CA LEU A 61 -38.51 -12.66 2.01
C LEU A 61 -39.18 -13.32 0.79
N SER A 62 -40.51 -13.38 0.75
CA SER A 62 -41.26 -13.86 -0.42
C SER A 62 -41.08 -12.92 -1.61
N TYR A 63 -40.94 -13.50 -2.81
CA TYR A 63 -40.82 -12.78 -4.08
C TYR A 63 -42.01 -13.14 -4.99
N GLY A 64 -42.75 -12.14 -5.46
CA GLY A 64 -43.90 -12.32 -6.36
C GLY A 64 -45.24 -12.50 -5.64
N GLU A 65 -46.31 -12.66 -6.42
CA GLU A 65 -47.65 -13.00 -5.93
C GLU A 65 -47.68 -14.49 -5.58
N LEU A 66 -47.37 -14.82 -4.33
CA LEU A 66 -47.49 -16.17 -3.79
C LEU A 66 -48.77 -16.30 -2.95
N GLU A 67 -49.33 -17.52 -2.86
CA GLU A 67 -50.44 -17.81 -1.96
C GLU A 67 -50.01 -17.57 -0.49
N GLU A 68 -50.94 -17.24 0.41
CA GLU A 68 -50.59 -16.84 1.79
C GLU A 68 -49.79 -17.90 2.57
N LEU A 69 -49.88 -19.18 2.17
CA LEU A 69 -49.14 -20.28 2.78
C LEU A 69 -47.63 -20.25 2.49
N ASP A 70 -47.22 -19.57 1.42
CA ASP A 70 -45.83 -19.50 0.94
C ASP A 70 -45.13 -18.19 1.34
N LYS A 71 -45.80 -17.35 2.13
CA LYS A 71 -45.28 -16.07 2.61
C LYS A 71 -44.24 -16.28 3.72
N CYS A 72 -42.96 -16.11 3.39
CA CYS A 72 -41.88 -16.23 4.36
C CYS A 72 -41.53 -14.85 4.96
N SER A 73 -41.64 -14.72 6.27
CA SER A 73 -41.16 -13.53 7.00
C SER A 73 -40.17 -13.91 8.09
N VAL A 74 -39.16 -13.07 8.28
CA VAL A 74 -38.09 -13.26 9.27
C VAL A 74 -38.06 -12.07 10.20
N ARG A 75 -37.97 -12.34 11.50
CA ARG A 75 -37.69 -11.31 12.51
C ARG A 75 -36.20 -11.07 12.57
N VAL A 76 -35.80 -9.82 12.36
CA VAL A 76 -34.41 -9.37 12.45
C VAL A 76 -34.27 -8.34 13.56
N GLN A 77 -33.10 -8.32 14.19
CA GLN A 77 -32.76 -7.33 15.20
C GLN A 77 -31.75 -6.33 14.64
N ALA A 78 -32.08 -5.04 14.75
CA ALA A 78 -31.16 -3.95 14.47
C ALA A 78 -30.31 -3.66 15.70
N VAL A 79 -29.00 -3.76 15.54
CA VAL A 79 -28.01 -3.48 16.59
C VAL A 79 -27.02 -2.44 16.04
N PRO A 80 -26.70 -1.38 16.80
CA PRO A 80 -25.66 -0.44 16.38
C PRO A 80 -24.32 -1.17 16.27
N MET A 81 -23.55 -0.83 15.25
CA MET A 81 -22.21 -1.35 15.05
C MET A 81 -21.22 -0.20 15.10
N ASP A 82 -20.22 -0.34 15.98
CA ASP A 82 -19.06 0.55 16.02
C ASP A 82 -17.92 -0.09 15.22
N ILE A 83 -17.57 0.51 14.10
CA ILE A 83 -16.41 0.13 13.30
C ILE A 83 -15.28 1.07 13.67
N LEU A 84 -14.20 0.53 14.25
CA LEU A 84 -13.00 1.31 14.56
C LEU A 84 -12.31 1.74 13.27
N LEU A 85 -12.51 2.98 12.87
CA LEU A 85 -11.92 3.55 11.67
C LEU A 85 -10.56 4.18 12.01
N PRO A 86 -9.48 3.88 11.25
CA PRO A 86 -8.23 4.62 11.35
C PRO A 86 -8.49 6.11 11.08
N SER A 87 -8.14 6.96 12.06
CA SER A 87 -8.31 8.42 12.00
C SER A 87 -6.99 9.17 11.82
N ALA A 88 -5.88 8.59 12.31
CA ALA A 88 -4.53 9.10 12.09
C ALA A 88 -3.52 7.95 12.12
N LEU A 89 -2.51 8.04 11.24
CA LEU A 89 -1.39 7.11 11.17
C LEU A 89 -0.10 7.92 11.11
N GLU A 90 0.84 7.59 11.99
CA GLU A 90 2.21 8.11 11.97
C GLU A 90 3.16 6.96 11.65
N ILE A 91 4.05 7.19 10.68
CA ILE A 91 5.06 6.24 10.25
C ILE A 91 6.41 6.88 10.50
N ARG A 92 7.26 6.20 11.26
CA ARG A 92 8.67 6.57 11.40
C ARG A 92 9.44 5.90 10.28
N LEU A 93 10.22 6.69 9.55
CA LEU A 93 11.11 6.21 8.51
C LEU A 93 12.54 6.18 9.06
N THR A 94 13.21 5.05 8.91
CA THR A 94 14.61 4.89 9.29
C THR A 94 15.41 4.33 8.11
N PRO A 95 16.56 4.94 7.77
CA PRO A 95 17.42 4.40 6.72
C PRO A 95 18.10 3.11 7.20
N SER A 96 18.18 2.13 6.32
CA SER A 96 18.95 0.91 6.57
C SER A 96 20.45 1.20 6.59
N ARG A 97 21.16 0.63 7.55
CA ARG A 97 22.63 0.68 7.63
C ARG A 97 23.33 -0.34 6.73
N ARG A 98 22.56 -1.30 6.20
CA ARG A 98 23.05 -2.41 5.36
C ARG A 98 22.51 -2.39 3.95
N SER A 99 21.42 -1.68 3.68
CA SER A 99 20.72 -1.77 2.41
C SER A 99 20.74 -0.45 1.67
N ILE A 100 21.01 -0.51 0.37
CA ILE A 100 20.96 0.62 -0.55
C ILE A 100 19.90 0.37 -1.62
N LEU A 101 19.32 1.45 -2.12
CA LEU A 101 18.39 1.44 -3.24
C LEU A 101 19.11 1.93 -4.50
N LEU A 102 19.15 1.09 -5.52
CA LEU A 102 19.75 1.37 -6.81
C LEU A 102 18.65 1.73 -7.81
N SER A 103 18.78 2.89 -8.44
CA SER A 103 17.82 3.42 -9.42
C SER A 103 18.57 4.01 -10.63
N ALA A 104 17.81 4.48 -11.63
CA ALA A 104 18.36 4.89 -12.93
C ALA A 104 19.17 3.77 -13.60
N LEU A 105 18.72 2.52 -13.43
CA LEU A 105 19.38 1.36 -14.03
C LEU A 105 19.24 1.40 -15.56
N PRO A 106 20.27 0.94 -16.30
CA PRO A 106 20.24 0.99 -17.75
C PRO A 106 19.23 -0.02 -18.31
N THR A 107 18.46 0.40 -19.31
CA THR A 107 17.60 -0.50 -20.08
C THR A 107 18.47 -1.27 -21.08
N LEU A 108 18.87 -2.48 -20.69
CA LEU A 108 19.72 -3.35 -21.50
C LEU A 108 18.94 -4.59 -21.94
N ASP A 109 19.31 -5.13 -23.09
CA ASP A 109 18.79 -6.41 -23.59
C ASP A 109 19.49 -7.59 -22.89
N ILE A 110 19.40 -7.62 -21.56
CA ILE A 110 19.92 -8.70 -20.71
C ILE A 110 18.85 -9.14 -19.71
N PRO A 111 18.87 -10.41 -19.27
CA PRO A 111 17.99 -10.88 -18.21
C PRO A 111 18.18 -10.09 -16.91
N ARG A 112 17.10 -9.89 -16.15
CA ARG A 112 17.12 -9.23 -14.84
C ARG A 112 18.12 -9.88 -13.88
N ASP A 113 18.14 -11.21 -13.83
CA ASP A 113 19.06 -11.97 -12.96
C ASP A 113 20.53 -11.67 -13.30
N THR A 114 20.86 -11.58 -14.60
CA THR A 114 22.20 -11.19 -15.05
C THR A 114 22.56 -9.77 -14.60
N LEU A 115 21.61 -8.83 -14.61
CA LEU A 115 21.85 -7.48 -14.11
C LEU A 115 22.10 -7.48 -12.59
N LEU A 116 21.32 -8.25 -11.83
CA LEU A 116 21.54 -8.41 -10.38
C LEU A 116 22.93 -8.96 -10.09
N ASP A 117 23.33 -10.05 -10.76
CA ASP A 117 24.66 -10.64 -10.61
C ASP A 117 25.78 -9.61 -10.87
N LYS A 118 25.63 -8.75 -11.88
CA LYS A 118 26.62 -7.71 -12.18
C LYS A 118 26.70 -6.65 -11.10
N LEU A 119 25.55 -6.22 -10.58
CA LEU A 119 25.50 -5.26 -9.47
C LEU A 119 26.10 -5.88 -8.21
N GLU A 120 25.74 -7.10 -7.87
CA GLU A 120 26.26 -7.84 -6.73
C GLU A 120 27.79 -8.00 -6.79
N ILE A 121 28.33 -8.45 -7.94
CA ILE A 121 29.78 -8.57 -8.14
C ILE A 121 30.48 -7.21 -8.09
N PHE A 122 29.82 -6.13 -8.49
CA PHE A 122 30.39 -4.78 -8.41
C PHE A 122 30.45 -4.30 -6.96
N PHE A 123 29.35 -4.40 -6.22
CA PHE A 123 29.23 -3.93 -4.85
C PHE A 123 29.87 -4.88 -3.83
N SER A 124 30.20 -6.13 -4.19
CA SER A 124 31.00 -7.02 -3.34
C SER A 124 32.46 -6.59 -3.16
N LYS A 125 32.93 -5.64 -3.97
CA LYS A 125 34.33 -5.21 -3.99
C LYS A 125 34.55 -3.98 -3.11
N THR A 126 35.42 -4.11 -2.12
CA THR A 126 35.81 -3.01 -1.21
C THR A 126 36.37 -1.78 -1.93
N LYS A 127 37.07 -1.95 -3.06
CA LYS A 127 37.54 -0.83 -3.90
C LYS A 127 36.43 0.07 -4.45
N ASN A 128 35.20 -0.46 -4.51
CA ASN A 128 34.02 0.27 -4.97
C ASN A 128 33.23 0.87 -3.79
N GLY A 129 33.73 0.74 -2.55
CA GLY A 129 33.06 1.19 -1.33
C GLY A 129 32.05 0.21 -0.76
N GLY A 130 31.90 -0.98 -1.35
CA GLY A 130 30.98 -2.02 -0.86
C GLY A 130 31.67 -3.11 -0.03
N SER A 131 30.95 -4.20 0.21
CA SER A 131 31.38 -5.36 1.01
C SER A 131 30.62 -6.61 0.57
N GLU A 132 30.85 -7.76 1.21
CA GLU A 132 30.06 -8.97 0.96
C GLU A 132 28.55 -8.67 0.93
N VAL A 133 27.91 -9.11 -0.14
CA VAL A 133 26.48 -8.88 -0.40
C VAL A 133 25.72 -10.08 0.12
N ASP A 134 24.69 -9.83 0.93
CA ASP A 134 23.81 -10.84 1.52
C ASP A 134 22.62 -11.15 0.60
N SER A 135 22.05 -10.10 -0.03
CA SER A 135 20.97 -10.26 -1.02
C SER A 135 20.90 -9.12 -2.04
N SER A 136 20.39 -9.43 -3.23
CA SER A 136 20.07 -8.46 -4.28
C SER A 136 18.74 -8.82 -4.94
N GLU A 137 17.80 -7.87 -5.01
CA GLU A 137 16.45 -8.13 -5.54
C GLU A 137 15.83 -6.89 -6.20
N PHE A 138 15.00 -7.11 -7.22
CA PHE A 138 14.17 -6.05 -7.79
C PHE A 138 12.96 -5.78 -6.91
N LEU A 139 12.63 -4.50 -6.74
CA LEU A 139 11.36 -4.11 -6.11
C LEU A 139 10.19 -4.41 -7.06
N GLU A 140 9.15 -5.04 -6.52
CA GLU A 140 7.91 -5.31 -7.25
C GLU A 140 7.36 -4.01 -7.89
N ASP A 141 6.93 -4.12 -9.15
CA ASP A 141 6.39 -3.02 -9.95
C ASP A 141 7.34 -1.81 -10.18
N SER A 142 8.65 -1.98 -10.02
CA SER A 142 9.63 -0.93 -10.35
C SER A 142 10.94 -1.47 -10.96
N ASP A 143 11.66 -0.62 -11.69
CA ASP A 143 12.99 -0.93 -12.22
C ASP A 143 14.11 -0.52 -11.24
N GLN A 144 13.88 -0.76 -9.95
CA GLN A 144 14.82 -0.45 -8.88
C GLN A 144 15.27 -1.73 -8.19
N VAL A 145 16.51 -1.72 -7.72
CA VAL A 145 17.13 -2.87 -7.04
C VAL A 145 17.44 -2.50 -5.60
N VAL A 146 17.04 -3.35 -4.66
CA VAL A 146 17.52 -3.30 -3.28
C VAL A 146 18.72 -4.22 -3.18
N LEU A 147 19.83 -3.69 -2.68
CA LEU A 147 21.04 -4.46 -2.43
C LEU A 147 21.38 -4.37 -0.95
N THR A 148 21.50 -5.53 -0.30
CA THR A 148 21.75 -5.64 1.14
C THR A 148 23.12 -6.27 1.38
N PHE A 149 23.94 -5.60 2.19
CA PHE A 149 25.27 -6.05 2.59
C PHE A 149 25.20 -6.94 3.84
N ALA A 150 26.15 -7.85 3.98
CA ALA A 150 26.32 -8.66 5.18
C ALA A 150 26.75 -7.80 6.39
N GLN A 151 27.52 -6.73 6.15
CA GLN A 151 28.08 -5.86 7.19
C GLN A 151 27.35 -4.53 7.33
N ASP A 152 27.13 -4.09 8.57
CA ASP A 152 26.64 -2.76 8.93
C ASP A 152 27.64 -1.64 8.58
N GLY A 153 27.12 -0.45 8.24
CA GLY A 153 27.91 0.77 8.03
C GLY A 153 28.45 0.93 6.61
N VAL A 154 28.16 -0.01 5.72
CA VAL A 154 28.58 0.03 4.30
C VAL A 154 27.62 0.87 3.46
N ALA A 155 26.35 0.96 3.86
CA ALA A 155 25.35 1.71 3.11
C ALA A 155 25.61 3.24 3.16
N GLU A 156 26.00 3.78 4.32
CA GLU A 156 26.11 5.23 4.55
C GLU A 156 27.12 5.90 3.59
N PRO A 157 28.37 5.41 3.43
CA PRO A 157 29.32 6.00 2.48
C PRO A 157 28.86 5.92 1.02
N LEU A 158 28.16 4.83 0.65
CA LEU A 158 27.64 4.64 -0.70
C LEU A 158 26.48 5.60 -0.98
N ILE A 159 25.62 5.84 0.00
CA ILE A 159 24.53 6.81 -0.07
C ILE A 159 25.07 8.24 -0.18
N GLU A 160 26.11 8.59 0.60
CA GLU A 160 26.77 9.91 0.53
C GLU A 160 27.40 10.15 -0.85
N LYS A 161 27.95 9.11 -1.47
CA LYS A 161 28.46 9.18 -2.85
C LYS A 161 27.34 9.47 -3.86
N GLY A 162 26.14 8.94 -3.63
CA GLY A 162 24.92 9.20 -4.39
C GLY A 162 24.86 8.59 -5.80
N HIS A 163 25.98 8.50 -6.52
CA HIS A 163 26.03 7.87 -7.85
C HIS A 163 27.33 7.08 -8.03
N THR A 164 27.30 6.06 -8.87
CA THR A 164 28.51 5.31 -9.24
C THR A 164 28.42 4.79 -10.66
N GLN A 165 29.58 4.71 -11.33
CA GLN A 165 29.69 4.05 -12.63
C GLN A 165 29.88 2.55 -12.42
N VAL A 166 29.05 1.74 -13.10
CA VAL A 166 29.08 0.29 -13.05
C VAL A 166 29.37 -0.29 -14.44
N PRO A 167 30.43 -1.12 -14.60
CA PRO A 167 30.68 -1.86 -15.82
C PRO A 167 29.65 -2.97 -16.00
N ILE A 168 28.81 -2.86 -17.03
CA ILE A 168 27.84 -3.89 -17.40
C ILE A 168 28.07 -4.28 -18.86
N GLY A 169 28.56 -5.51 -19.08
CA GLY A 169 28.92 -5.99 -20.40
C GLY A 169 30.10 -5.22 -20.99
N LYS A 170 29.84 -4.40 -22.02
CA LYS A 170 30.87 -3.58 -22.70
C LYS A 170 30.75 -2.08 -22.40
N GLY A 171 29.76 -1.67 -21.62
CA GLY A 171 29.50 -0.27 -21.28
C GLY A 171 29.73 0.03 -19.80
N GLU A 172 29.87 1.32 -19.49
CA GLU A 172 29.84 1.88 -18.14
C GLU A 172 28.54 2.67 -18.00
N TYR A 173 27.78 2.39 -16.94
CA TYR A 173 26.47 3.00 -16.72
C TYR A 173 26.41 3.65 -15.35
N GLU A 174 25.85 4.86 -15.31
CA GLU A 174 25.67 5.59 -14.07
C GLU A 174 24.47 5.02 -13.34
N VAL A 175 24.69 4.56 -12.11
CA VAL A 175 23.66 4.04 -11.23
C VAL A 175 23.52 4.99 -10.05
N LYS A 176 22.28 5.39 -9.75
CA LYS A 176 21.95 6.22 -8.61
C LYS A 176 21.79 5.36 -7.36
N ILE A 177 22.41 5.79 -6.27
CA ILE A 177 22.37 5.18 -4.95
C ILE A 177 21.56 6.09 -4.03
N SER A 178 20.50 5.55 -3.43
CA SER A 178 19.71 6.26 -2.41
C SER A 178 19.48 5.37 -1.18
N PRO A 179 19.08 5.95 -0.03
CA PRO A 179 18.82 5.18 1.16
C PRO A 179 17.67 4.20 0.94
N CYS A 180 17.83 2.96 1.39
CA CYS A 180 16.71 2.05 1.57
C CYS A 180 16.02 2.40 2.89
N MET A 181 14.73 2.80 2.84
CA MET A 181 13.97 3.23 4.01
C MET A 181 13.11 2.10 4.55
N SER A 182 13.20 1.84 5.85
CA SER A 182 12.24 1.00 6.57
C SER A 182 11.24 1.89 7.30
N GLY A 183 9.95 1.56 7.15
CA GLY A 183 8.86 2.26 7.83
C GLY A 183 8.30 1.42 8.97
N ASP A 184 8.27 1.97 10.18
CA ASP A 184 7.55 1.40 11.32
C ASP A 184 6.34 2.27 11.69
N ILE A 185 5.20 1.64 11.98
CA ILE A 185 4.02 2.35 12.49
C ILE A 185 4.34 2.79 13.92
N SER A 186 4.48 4.10 14.12
CA SER A 186 4.77 4.67 15.44
C SER A 186 3.51 5.06 16.20
N ASN A 187 2.44 5.40 15.49
CA ASN A 187 1.16 5.73 16.10
C ASN A 187 0.00 5.38 15.17
N LEU A 188 -1.04 4.75 15.71
CA LEU A 188 -2.32 4.54 15.04
C LEU A 188 -3.44 5.00 15.98
N ARG A 189 -4.25 5.96 15.52
CA ARG A 189 -5.45 6.41 16.24
C ARG A 189 -6.69 5.91 15.52
N VAL A 190 -7.59 5.29 16.27
CA VAL A 190 -8.89 4.84 15.76
C VAL A 190 -10.02 5.68 16.36
N ARG A 191 -11.14 5.77 15.64
CA ARG A 191 -12.39 6.40 16.09
C ARG A 191 -13.55 5.45 15.91
#